data_AF-A0A323TP32-F1
#
_entry.id   AF-A0A323TP32-F1
#
_cell.length_a   1.000
_cell.length_b   1.000
_cell.length_c   1.000
_cell.angle_alpha   90.00
_cell.angle_beta   90.00
_cell.angle_gamma   90.00
#
_symmetry.space_group_name_H-M   'P 1'
#
loop_
_entity.id
_entity.type
_entity.pdbx_description
1 polymer ?
#
loop_
_entity_poly.entity_id
_entity_poly.type
_entity_poly.pdbx_seq_one_letter_code
_entity_poly.pdbx_strand_id
1 'polypeptide(L)'
;MLLSISIMLFAIFLVQIITLFFIMKMIPKHKNVKNTRKLHTESDYTEKDWHEEISRTIELQLLKIRNAVQKQTYSIHKKEIELTPNFLLFDDEILASIYIEDQLIIINKYLQTYNDYLLRFWYTKEGTLKTVFSGSINNPNTEVGQLVAVSNEICSQMDQWLTELLKAS
;
A
#
# COMPACT_ATOMS: atom_id res chain seq x y z
N MET A 1 17.64 -42.87 -34.15
CA MET A 1 17.70 -42.37 -32.76
C MET A 1 18.35 -40.98 -32.67
N LEU A 2 19.57 -40.77 -33.18
CA LEU A 2 20.20 -39.44 -33.15
C LEU A 2 19.44 -38.39 -33.98
N LEU A 3 18.95 -38.77 -35.17
CA LEU A 3 18.15 -37.87 -36.02
C LEU A 3 16.84 -37.43 -35.35
N SER A 4 16.13 -38.36 -34.71
CA SER A 4 14.88 -38.07 -34.01
C SER A 4 15.08 -37.18 -32.78
N ILE A 5 16.19 -37.38 -32.05
CA ILE A 5 16.58 -36.50 -30.94
C ILE A 5 16.90 -35.09 -31.46
N SER A 6 17.63 -34.98 -32.57
CA SER A 6 17.96 -33.69 -33.18
C SER A 6 16.72 -32.91 -33.64
N ILE A 7 15.73 -33.60 -34.22
CA ILE A 7 14.47 -32.98 -34.65
C ILE A 7 13.68 -32.48 -33.43
N MET A 8 13.62 -33.27 -32.36
CA MET A 8 12.91 -32.89 -31.13
C MET A 8 13.55 -31.66 -30.46
N LEU A 9 14.88 -31.61 -30.37
CA LEU A 9 15.59 -30.46 -29.81
C LEU A 9 15.39 -29.20 -30.65
N PHE A 10 15.37 -29.33 -31.97
CA PHE A 10 15.09 -28.21 -32.87
C PHE A 10 13.65 -27.68 -32.70
N ALA A 11 12.67 -28.56 -32.52
CA ALA A 11 11.29 -28.16 -32.24
C ALA A 11 11.15 -27.40 -30.91
N ILE A 12 11.83 -27.86 -29.84
CA ILE A 12 11.85 -27.16 -28.55
C ILE A 12 12.49 -25.77 -28.68
N PHE A 13 13.59 -25.68 -29.41
CA PHE A 13 14.28 -24.40 -29.66
C PHE A 13 13.37 -23.41 -30.41
N LEU A 14 12.63 -23.87 -31.43
CA LEU A 14 11.66 -23.04 -32.14
C LEU A 14 10.54 -22.53 -31.22
N VAL A 15 9.99 -23.38 -30.35
CA VAL A 15 8.96 -22.98 -29.38
C VAL A 15 9.49 -21.93 -28.40
N GLN A 16 10.74 -22.07 -27.95
CA GLN A 16 11.40 -21.08 -27.10
C GLN A 16 11.59 -19.73 -27.81
N ILE A 17 12.00 -19.72 -29.07
CA ILE A 17 12.12 -18.49 -29.86
C ILE A 17 10.75 -17.80 -30.02
N ILE A 18 9.70 -18.57 -30.33
CA ILE A 18 8.34 -18.04 -30.51
C ILE A 18 7.83 -17.42 -29.20
N THR A 19 7.98 -18.11 -28.07
CA THR A 19 7.55 -17.59 -26.76
C THR A 19 8.31 -16.32 -26.38
N LEU A 20 9.63 -16.27 -26.60
CA LEU A 20 10.43 -15.06 -26.37
C LEU A 20 10.00 -13.89 -27.26
N PHE A 21 9.68 -14.16 -28.52
CA PHE A 21 9.14 -13.16 -29.45
C PHE A 21 7.79 -12.59 -28.97
N PHE A 22 6.88 -13.45 -28.50
CA PHE A 22 5.60 -13.01 -27.95
C PHE A 22 5.78 -12.16 -26.68
N ILE A 23 6.69 -12.56 -25.77
CA ILE A 23 7.00 -11.78 -24.57
C ILE A 23 7.59 -10.42 -24.96
N MET A 24 8.56 -10.36 -25.88
CA MET A 24 9.14 -9.08 -26.33
C MET A 24 8.12 -8.18 -27.04
N LYS A 25 7.12 -8.76 -27.70
CA LYS A 25 6.03 -8.01 -28.34
C LYS A 25 4.97 -7.54 -27.33
N MET A 26 4.76 -8.31 -26.26
CA MET A 26 3.76 -8.05 -25.23
C MET A 26 4.28 -7.17 -24.09
N ILE A 27 5.60 -7.07 -23.91
CA ILE A 27 6.19 -5.97 -23.14
C ILE A 27 5.74 -4.71 -23.88
N PRO A 28 4.84 -3.88 -23.32
CA PRO A 28 4.53 -2.61 -23.92
C PRO A 28 5.88 -1.93 -24.09
N LYS A 29 6.20 -1.47 -25.31
CA LYS A 29 7.27 -0.51 -25.47
C LYS A 29 6.91 0.57 -24.46
N HIS A 30 7.62 0.64 -23.33
CA HIS A 30 7.80 1.87 -22.62
C HIS A 30 8.36 2.76 -23.70
N LYS A 31 7.46 3.44 -24.43
CA LYS A 31 7.77 4.65 -25.12
C LYS A 31 8.53 5.37 -24.04
N ASN A 32 9.84 5.51 -24.28
CA ASN A 32 10.60 6.59 -23.71
C ASN A 32 9.60 7.72 -23.64
N VAL A 33 9.21 8.07 -22.42
CA VAL A 33 8.57 9.33 -22.14
C VAL A 33 9.64 10.31 -22.60
N LYS A 34 9.68 10.57 -23.90
CA LYS A 34 10.18 11.79 -24.47
C LYS A 34 9.22 12.79 -23.87
N ASN A 35 9.52 13.21 -22.65
CA ASN A 35 9.94 14.56 -22.38
C ASN A 35 9.65 15.49 -23.57
N THR A 36 8.37 15.68 -23.86
CA THR A 36 7.79 17.01 -23.75
C THR A 36 7.78 17.34 -22.25
N ARG A 37 8.91 17.54 -21.55
CA ARG A 37 9.72 18.76 -21.65
C ARG A 37 9.35 19.68 -22.82
N LYS A 38 8.09 20.11 -22.85
CA LYS A 38 7.89 21.56 -22.89
C LYS A 38 8.73 22.05 -21.72
N LEU A 39 9.65 22.99 -21.94
CA LEU A 39 10.10 23.81 -20.83
C LEU A 39 8.82 24.42 -20.24
N HIS A 40 8.19 23.73 -19.29
CA HIS A 40 7.52 24.40 -18.21
C HIS A 40 8.68 25.12 -17.54
N THR A 41 8.75 26.40 -17.84
CA THR A 41 9.29 27.41 -16.94
C THR A 41 9.00 26.91 -15.52
N GLU A 42 10.05 26.71 -14.72
CA GLU A 42 10.00 26.21 -13.33
C GLU A 42 9.19 27.12 -12.37
N SER A 43 8.32 27.97 -12.89
CA SER A 43 7.62 29.06 -12.20
C SER A 43 6.10 28.91 -12.16
N ASP A 44 5.53 27.77 -12.57
CA ASP A 44 4.07 27.62 -12.69
C ASP A 44 3.53 26.34 -12.04
N TYR A 45 4.23 25.81 -11.02
CA TYR A 45 3.53 25.01 -10.01
C TYR A 45 2.68 25.97 -9.21
N THR A 46 1.38 25.98 -9.52
CA THR A 46 0.45 26.79 -8.75
C THR A 46 0.32 26.17 -7.36
N GLU A 47 0.11 27.00 -6.34
CA GLU A 47 -0.18 26.55 -4.96
C GLU A 47 -1.28 25.47 -4.94
N LYS A 48 -2.22 25.54 -5.88
CA LYS A 48 -3.27 24.55 -6.08
C LYS A 48 -2.72 23.16 -6.48
N ASP A 49 -1.76 23.10 -7.40
CA ASP A 49 -1.14 21.83 -7.82
C ASP A 49 -0.38 21.19 -6.67
N TRP A 50 0.25 22.03 -5.83
CA TRP A 50 0.94 21.59 -4.63
C TRP A 50 -0.03 21.02 -3.57
N HIS A 51 -1.14 21.72 -3.29
CA HIS A 51 -2.17 21.23 -2.36
C HIS A 51 -2.78 19.90 -2.82
N GLU A 52 -3.03 19.77 -4.14
CA GLU A 52 -3.55 18.53 -4.70
C GLU A 52 -2.56 17.36 -4.56
N GLU A 53 -1.27 17.61 -4.78
CA GLU A 53 -0.23 16.58 -4.61
C GLU A 53 -0.07 16.14 -3.16
N ILE A 54 -0.14 17.08 -2.21
CA ILE A 54 -0.14 16.74 -0.79
C ILE A 54 -1.38 15.91 -0.45
N SER A 55 -2.58 16.31 -0.90
CA SER A 55 -3.79 15.54 -0.60
C SER A 55 -3.69 14.11 -1.10
N ARG A 56 -3.26 13.93 -2.36
CA ARG A 56 -3.03 12.60 -2.94
C ARG A 56 -2.00 11.80 -2.16
N THR A 57 -0.94 12.45 -1.71
CA THR A 57 0.11 11.78 -0.92
C THR A 57 -0.44 11.27 0.40
N ILE A 58 -1.25 12.07 1.10
CA ILE A 58 -1.92 11.66 2.34
C ILE A 58 -2.89 10.51 2.06
N GLU A 59 -3.75 10.62 1.06
CA GLU A 59 -4.68 9.56 0.65
C GLU A 59 -3.95 8.23 0.39
N LEU A 60 -2.81 8.28 -0.32
CA LEU A 60 -1.98 7.11 -0.58
C LEU A 60 -1.38 6.53 0.71
N GLN A 61 -0.95 7.36 1.66
CA GLN A 61 -0.48 6.90 2.97
C GLN A 61 -1.59 6.20 3.75
N LEU A 62 -2.79 6.78 3.79
CA LEU A 62 -3.96 6.18 4.46
C LEU A 62 -4.35 4.85 3.79
N LEU A 63 -4.41 4.79 2.46
CA LEU A 63 -4.67 3.55 1.73
C LEU A 63 -3.60 2.48 1.99
N LYS A 64 -2.33 2.87 2.10
CA LYS A 64 -1.25 1.94 2.44
C LYS A 64 -1.44 1.35 3.83
N ILE A 65 -1.79 2.18 4.82
CA ILE A 65 -2.14 1.74 6.18
C ILE A 65 -3.32 0.77 6.13
N ARG A 66 -4.42 1.15 5.47
CA ARG A 66 -5.61 0.31 5.27
C ARG A 66 -5.24 -1.06 4.74
N ASN A 67 -4.46 -1.10 3.67
CA ASN A 67 -4.07 -2.34 3.00
C ASN A 67 -3.19 -3.21 3.89
N ALA A 68 -2.27 -2.59 4.65
CA ALA A 68 -1.44 -3.30 5.60
C ALA A 68 -2.26 -3.97 6.70
N VAL A 69 -3.29 -3.29 7.23
CA VAL A 69 -4.24 -3.88 8.21
C VAL A 69 -5.09 -4.97 7.54
N GLN A 70 -5.58 -4.74 6.32
CA GLN A 70 -6.40 -5.72 5.59
C GLN A 70 -5.65 -7.04 5.38
N LYS A 71 -4.35 -7.01 5.10
CA LYS A 71 -3.57 -8.25 4.96
C LYS A 71 -3.62 -9.10 6.23
N GLN A 72 -3.72 -8.46 7.40
CA GLN A 72 -3.76 -9.13 8.70
C GLN A 72 -5.08 -9.85 8.97
N THR A 73 -6.13 -9.64 8.17
CA THR A 73 -7.42 -10.34 8.34
C THR A 73 -7.36 -11.80 7.90
N TYR A 74 -6.35 -12.19 7.11
CA TYR A 74 -6.19 -13.56 6.62
C TYR A 74 -5.01 -14.28 7.25
N SER A 75 -3.88 -13.59 7.40
CA SER A 75 -2.69 -14.16 8.04
C SER A 75 -1.77 -13.05 8.56
N ILE A 76 -0.87 -13.38 9.48
CA ILE A 76 0.04 -12.39 10.08
C ILE A 76 1.17 -12.07 9.10
N HIS A 77 1.11 -10.87 8.50
CA HIS A 77 2.10 -10.34 7.58
C HIS A 77 2.90 -9.21 8.23
N LYS A 78 3.91 -9.58 9.04
CA LYS A 78 4.77 -8.61 9.73
C LYS A 78 5.40 -7.58 8.80
N LYS A 79 5.87 -8.02 7.63
CA LYS A 79 6.59 -7.12 6.71
C LYS A 79 5.71 -5.97 6.20
N GLU A 80 4.41 -6.22 6.04
CA GLU A 80 3.45 -5.18 5.65
C GLU A 80 3.37 -4.10 6.73
N ILE A 81 3.24 -4.49 8.01
CA ILE A 81 3.23 -3.54 9.12
C ILE A 81 4.54 -2.79 9.26
N GLU A 82 5.68 -3.48 9.13
CA GLU A 82 7.01 -2.87 9.23
C GLU A 82 7.25 -1.79 8.16
N LEU A 83 6.71 -1.98 6.95
CA LEU A 83 6.87 -1.05 5.84
C LEU A 83 5.82 0.07 5.81
N THR A 84 4.85 0.04 6.71
CA THR A 84 3.74 0.99 6.74
C THR A 84 4.12 2.22 7.55
N PRO A 85 3.84 3.45 7.05
CA PRO A 85 4.10 4.66 7.80
C PRO A 85 3.26 4.69 9.09
N ASN A 86 3.88 5.05 10.20
CA ASN A 86 3.24 5.28 11.50
C ASN A 86 3.01 6.77 11.81
N PHE A 87 3.44 7.65 10.91
CA PHE A 87 3.20 9.10 10.94
C PHE A 87 2.95 9.61 9.51
N LEU A 88 2.29 10.75 9.40
CA LEU A 88 2.09 11.40 8.10
C LEU A 88 3.36 12.11 7.65
N LEU A 89 3.52 12.25 6.33
CA LEU A 89 4.69 12.91 5.77
C LEU A 89 4.78 14.41 6.11
N PHE A 90 3.64 15.05 6.31
CA PHE A 90 3.51 16.49 6.55
C PHE A 90 3.08 16.78 7.98
N ASP A 91 3.48 17.94 8.50
CA ASP A 91 3.10 18.41 9.83
C ASP A 91 1.66 18.97 9.86
N ASP A 92 1.16 19.21 11.07
CA ASP A 92 -0.20 19.69 11.28
C ASP A 92 -0.44 21.08 10.66
N GLU A 93 0.59 21.91 10.55
CA GLU A 93 0.49 23.25 9.94
C GLU A 93 0.21 23.16 8.43
N ILE A 94 0.96 22.31 7.73
CA ILE A 94 0.75 22.04 6.29
C ILE A 94 -0.58 21.33 6.06
N LEU A 95 -0.95 20.38 6.93
CA LEU A 95 -2.23 19.69 6.79
C LEU A 95 -3.40 20.66 7.00
N ALA A 96 -3.30 21.59 7.94
CA ALA A 96 -4.32 22.60 8.21
C ALA A 96 -4.46 23.66 7.09
N SER A 97 -3.45 23.83 6.24
CA SER A 97 -3.59 24.69 5.05
C SER A 97 -4.32 24.02 3.89
N ILE A 98 -4.56 22.70 3.96
CA ILE A 98 -5.13 21.89 2.87
C ILE A 98 -6.50 21.33 3.23
N TYR A 99 -6.63 20.82 4.45
CA TYR A 99 -7.83 20.16 4.92
C TYR A 99 -8.64 21.07 5.83
N ILE A 100 -9.97 21.01 5.70
CA ILE A 100 -10.87 21.63 6.68
C ILE A 100 -10.84 20.86 8.01
N GLU A 101 -11.28 21.50 9.09
CA GLU A 101 -11.25 20.94 10.45
C GLU A 101 -11.87 19.54 10.54
N ASP A 102 -13.04 19.33 9.92
CA ASP A 102 -13.71 18.02 9.92
C ASP A 102 -12.87 16.92 9.25
N GLN A 103 -12.16 17.24 8.16
CA GLN A 103 -11.27 16.31 7.47
C GLN A 103 -10.05 15.98 8.32
N LEU A 104 -9.45 16.98 8.98
CA LEU A 104 -8.35 16.78 9.92
C LEU A 104 -8.75 15.88 11.09
N ILE A 105 -9.96 16.07 11.62
CA ILE A 105 -10.50 15.19 12.68
C ILE A 105 -10.58 13.74 12.19
N ILE A 106 -11.02 13.51 10.94
CA ILE A 106 -11.08 12.16 10.35
C ILE A 106 -9.67 11.58 10.19
N ILE A 107 -8.73 12.33 9.62
CA ILE A 107 -7.33 11.91 9.44
C ILE A 107 -6.68 11.54 10.78
N ASN A 108 -6.88 12.37 11.80
CA ASN A 108 -6.33 12.14 13.13
C ASN A 108 -6.93 10.91 13.80
N LYS A 109 -8.26 10.72 13.72
CA LYS A 109 -8.91 9.49 14.20
C LYS A 109 -8.35 8.27 13.50
N TYR A 110 -8.20 8.34 12.18
CA TYR A 110 -7.66 7.26 11.37
C TYR A 110 -6.28 6.80 11.86
N LEU A 111 -5.36 7.75 12.03
CA LEU A 111 -4.00 7.46 12.48
C LEU A 111 -3.95 7.02 13.93
N GLN A 112 -4.75 7.63 14.80
CA GLN A 112 -4.83 7.24 16.20
C GLN A 112 -5.29 5.78 16.32
N THR A 113 -6.35 5.39 15.62
CA THR A 113 -6.83 4.01 15.60
C THR A 113 -5.76 3.04 15.10
N TYR A 114 -4.99 3.42 14.08
CA TYR A 114 -3.87 2.60 13.61
C TYR A 114 -2.74 2.49 14.64
N ASN A 115 -2.36 3.59 15.28
CA ASN A 115 -1.32 3.61 16.30
C ASN A 115 -1.72 2.81 17.55
N ASP A 116 -2.97 2.90 17.98
CA ASP A 116 -3.51 2.09 19.08
C ASP A 116 -3.50 0.60 18.73
N TYR A 117 -3.81 0.25 17.47
CA TYR A 117 -3.70 -1.11 16.97
C TYR A 117 -2.26 -1.62 16.99
N LEU A 118 -1.30 -0.80 16.56
CA LEU A 118 0.12 -1.16 16.61
C LEU A 118 0.58 -1.36 18.06
N LEU A 119 0.25 -0.44 18.96
CA LEU A 119 0.62 -0.51 20.37
C LEU A 119 0.04 -1.76 21.05
N ARG A 120 -1.22 -2.09 20.74
CA ARG A 120 -1.91 -3.22 21.36
C ARG A 120 -1.40 -4.58 20.88
N PHE A 121 -1.12 -4.73 19.59
CA PHE A 121 -0.86 -6.06 19.00
C PHE A 121 0.57 -6.23 18.50
N TRP A 122 1.15 -5.19 17.90
CA TRP A 122 2.39 -5.26 17.15
C TRP A 122 3.62 -4.85 17.93
N TYR A 123 3.49 -4.01 18.96
CA TYR A 123 4.62 -3.64 19.80
C TYR A 123 4.70 -4.50 21.07
N THR A 124 5.93 -4.73 21.51
CA THR A 124 6.25 -5.28 22.83
C THR A 124 6.17 -4.17 23.89
N LYS A 125 6.32 -4.53 25.17
CA LYS A 125 6.37 -3.56 26.26
C LYS A 125 7.58 -2.63 26.15
N GLU A 126 8.63 -3.10 25.48
CA GLU A 126 9.87 -2.39 25.20
C GLU A 126 9.76 -1.52 23.93
N GLY A 127 8.60 -1.48 23.27
CA GLY A 127 8.38 -0.69 22.06
C GLY A 127 8.99 -1.29 20.79
N THR A 128 9.42 -2.56 20.82
CA THR A 128 9.98 -3.25 19.65
C THR A 128 8.89 -3.98 18.86
N LEU A 129 9.04 -4.05 17.54
CA LEU A 129 8.08 -4.74 16.68
C LEU A 129 8.12 -6.25 16.94
N LYS A 130 7.00 -6.81 17.38
CA LYS A 130 6.81 -8.22 17.70
C LYS A 130 7.02 -9.11 16.47
N THR A 131 7.61 -10.28 16.70
CA THR A 131 7.93 -11.25 15.65
C THR A 131 7.20 -12.59 15.81
N VAL A 132 6.73 -12.88 17.02
CA VAL A 132 6.06 -14.14 17.36
C VAL A 132 4.71 -13.81 17.96
N PHE A 133 3.66 -14.43 17.42
CA PHE A 133 2.28 -14.30 17.87
C PHE A 133 1.78 -15.67 18.30
N SER A 134 1.11 -15.73 19.44
CA SER A 134 0.69 -16.98 20.05
C SER A 134 -0.69 -17.46 19.56
N GLY A 135 -0.80 -18.78 19.35
CA GLY A 135 -2.06 -19.47 19.06
C GLY A 135 -2.40 -19.60 17.57
N SER A 136 -3.68 -19.53 17.23
CA SER A 136 -4.20 -19.92 15.91
C SER A 136 -5.30 -18.99 15.45
N ILE A 137 -5.33 -18.68 14.15
CA ILE A 137 -6.36 -17.86 13.51
C ILE A 137 -7.78 -18.41 13.77
N ASN A 138 -7.91 -19.73 13.89
CA ASN A 138 -9.21 -20.40 14.11
C ASN A 138 -9.69 -20.31 15.56
N ASN A 139 -8.86 -19.83 16.50
CA ASN A 139 -9.23 -19.68 17.90
C ASN A 139 -9.26 -18.19 18.28
N PRO A 140 -10.46 -17.58 18.42
CA PRO A 140 -10.60 -16.15 18.69
C PRO A 140 -10.08 -15.74 20.08
N ASN A 141 -9.85 -16.69 20.98
CA ASN A 141 -9.29 -16.42 22.31
C ASN A 141 -7.75 -16.35 22.30
N THR A 142 -7.11 -16.66 21.18
CA THR A 142 -5.66 -16.53 21.03
C THR A 142 -5.27 -15.16 20.54
N GLU A 143 -4.03 -14.75 20.77
CA GLU A 143 -3.49 -13.47 20.31
C GLU A 143 -3.65 -13.28 18.79
N VAL A 144 -3.33 -14.31 18.01
CA VAL A 144 -3.52 -14.29 16.56
C VAL A 144 -4.99 -14.13 16.19
N GLY A 145 -5.90 -14.87 16.84
CA GLY A 145 -7.34 -14.78 16.58
C GLY A 145 -7.91 -13.39 16.90
N GLN A 146 -7.49 -12.79 18.02
CA GLN A 146 -7.90 -11.43 18.39
C GLN A 146 -7.37 -10.38 17.42
N LEU A 147 -6.11 -10.50 16.99
CA LEU A 147 -5.50 -9.59 16.02
C LEU A 147 -6.27 -9.62 14.70
N VAL A 148 -6.59 -10.82 14.19
CA VAL A 148 -7.38 -10.99 12.96
C VAL A 148 -8.77 -10.37 13.10
N ALA A 149 -9.46 -10.62 14.21
CA ALA A 149 -10.79 -10.07 14.48
C ALA A 149 -10.78 -8.54 14.51
N VAL A 150 -9.85 -7.93 15.27
CA VAL A 150 -9.72 -6.47 15.36
C VAL A 150 -9.28 -5.87 14.02
N SER A 151 -8.44 -6.56 13.25
CA SER A 151 -8.03 -6.08 11.92
C SER A 151 -9.23 -5.96 10.97
N ASN A 152 -10.21 -6.88 11.05
CA ASN A 152 -11.44 -6.78 10.26
C ASN A 152 -12.29 -5.57 10.68
N GLU A 153 -12.44 -5.35 11.98
CA GLU A 153 -13.18 -4.21 12.52
C GLU A 153 -12.55 -2.88 12.09
N ILE A 154 -11.23 -2.75 12.28
CA ILE A 154 -10.49 -1.55 11.91
C ILE A 154 -10.56 -1.29 10.39
N CYS A 155 -10.47 -2.34 9.56
CA CYS A 155 -10.63 -2.16 8.10
C CYS A 155 -11.98 -1.53 7.77
N SER A 156 -13.07 -1.99 8.40
CA SER A 156 -14.40 -1.41 8.17
C SER A 156 -14.48 0.05 8.61
N GLN A 157 -13.85 0.42 9.73
CA GLN A 157 -13.82 1.81 10.20
C GLN A 157 -12.98 2.69 9.25
N MET A 158 -11.82 2.20 8.83
CA MET A 158 -10.95 2.86 7.87
C MET A 158 -11.63 3.10 6.52
N ASP A 159 -12.40 2.12 6.02
CA ASP A 159 -13.16 2.25 4.78
C ASP A 159 -14.25 3.33 4.88
N GLN A 160 -14.92 3.44 6.03
CA GLN A 160 -15.90 4.49 6.29
C GLN A 160 -15.24 5.87 6.28
N TRP A 161 -14.15 6.05 7.03
CA TRP A 161 -13.42 7.32 7.10
C TRP A 161 -12.82 7.73 5.76
N LEU A 162 -12.24 6.81 4.98
CA LEU A 162 -11.77 7.11 3.63
C LEU A 162 -12.92 7.57 2.73
N THR A 163 -14.08 6.93 2.82
CA THR A 163 -15.26 7.32 2.06
C THR A 163 -15.76 8.71 2.45
N GLU A 164 -15.74 9.03 3.74
CA GLU A 164 -16.12 10.36 4.26
C GLU A 164 -15.12 11.43 3.79
N LEU A 165 -13.83 11.16 3.86
CA LEU A 165 -12.76 12.06 3.42
C LEU A 165 -12.89 12.40 1.92
N LEU A 166 -13.08 11.39 1.07
CA LEU A 166 -13.17 11.53 -0.39
C LEU A 166 -14.49 12.15 -0.87
N LYS A 167 -15.53 12.18 -0.03
CA LYS A 167 -16.77 12.90 -0.33
C LYS A 167 -16.69 14.38 0.03
N ALA A 168 -15.80 14.73 0.94
CA ALA A 168 -15.61 16.09 1.43
C ALA A 168 -14.59 16.90 0.60
N SER A 169 -13.77 16.23 -0.23
CA SER A 169 -12.86 16.82 -1.21
C SER A 169 -13.56 17.17 -2.52
#